data_AF-A0AAJ1HPX8-F1
#
_entry.id   AF-A0AAJ1HPX8-F1
#
_cell.length_a   1.000
_cell.length_b   1.000
_cell.length_c   1.000
_cell.angle_alpha   90.00
_cell.angle_beta   90.00
_cell.angle_gamma   90.00
#
_symmetry.space_group_name_H-M   'P 1'
#
loop_
_entity.id
_entity.type
_entity.pdbx_description
1 polymer ?
#
loop_
_entity_poly.entity_id
_entity_poly.type
_entity_poly.pdbx_seq_one_letter_code
_entity_poly.pdbx_strand_id
1 'polypeptide(L)' 'MAGYSTKQLLEWYLQGYHEIAITHGLTLSMLKSYLQEHDYDRDLQYRMIKTLERELKAMNKDKES' A
#
# COMPACT_ATOMS: atom_id res chain seq x y z
N MET A 1 -19.83 -10.09 2.54
CA MET A 1 -18.68 -9.22 2.92
C MET A 1 -18.42 -8.27 1.77
N ALA A 2 -18.79 -7.00 1.90
CA ALA A 2 -18.37 -6.00 0.93
C ALA A 2 -16.88 -5.75 1.19
N GLY A 3 -16.01 -6.22 0.29
CA GLY A 3 -14.59 -5.87 0.35
C GLY A 3 -14.41 -4.37 0.13
N TYR A 4 -13.40 -3.78 0.75
CA TYR A 4 -13.06 -2.37 0.51
C TYR A 4 -12.57 -2.20 -0.93
N SER A 5 -12.93 -1.08 -1.55
CA SER A 5 -12.46 -0.76 -2.90
C SER A 5 -10.96 -0.47 -2.89
N THR A 6 -10.28 -0.72 -4.00
CA THR A 6 -8.86 -0.36 -4.19
C THR A 6 -8.61 1.12 -3.86
N LYS A 7 -9.53 2.01 -4.27
CA LYS A 7 -9.44 3.45 -3.99
C LYS A 7 -9.43 3.74 -2.49
N GLN A 8 -10.31 3.10 -1.73
CA GLN A 8 -10.38 3.30 -0.28
C GLN A 8 -9.12 2.78 0.44
N LEU A 9 -8.58 1.63 0.00
CA LEU A 9 -7.33 1.10 0.53
C LEU A 9 -6.15 2.05 0.27
N LEU A 10 -6.11 2.64 -0.93
CA LEU A 10 -5.10 3.64 -1.29
C LEU A 10 -5.27 4.92 -0.48
N GLU A 11 -6.49 5.45 -0.34
CA GLU A 11 -6.76 6.63 0.47
C GLU A 11 -6.30 6.44 1.92
N TRP A 12 -6.62 5.31 2.53
CA TRP A 12 -6.15 4.96 3.87
C TRP A 12 -4.63 4.91 3.96
N TYR A 13 -3.96 4.29 2.99
CA TYR A 13 -2.50 4.23 2.97
C TYR A 13 -1.87 5.62 2.86
N LEU A 14 -2.41 6.48 2.01
CA LEU A 14 -1.93 7.86 1.83
C LEU A 14 -2.19 8.75 3.06
N GLN A 15 -3.24 8.45 3.82
CA GLN A 15 -3.58 9.14 5.08
C GLN A 15 -2.76 8.62 6.28
N GLY A 16 -1.94 7.57 6.10
CA GLY A 16 -1.11 7.00 7.15
C GLY A 16 -1.70 5.78 7.86
N TYR A 17 -2.88 5.31 7.46
CA TYR A 17 -3.52 4.08 7.96
C TYR A 17 -2.93 2.83 7.28
N HIS A 18 -1.60 2.72 7.27
CA HIS A 18 -0.86 1.71 6.50
C HIS A 18 -1.26 0.27 6.89
N GLU A 19 -1.32 -0.03 8.19
CA GLU A 19 -1.67 -1.36 8.70
C GLU A 19 -3.08 -1.79 8.29
N ILE A 20 -4.06 -0.87 8.38
CA ILE A 20 -5.45 -1.13 8.00
C ILE A 20 -5.53 -1.43 6.51
N ALA A 21 -4.90 -0.59 5.68
CA ALA A 21 -4.90 -0.75 4.24
C ALA A 21 -4.25 -2.09 3.82
N ILE A 22 -3.10 -2.44 4.39
CA ILE A 22 -2.38 -3.68 4.09
C ILE A 22 -3.18 -4.90 4.57
N THR A 23 -3.71 -4.88 5.80
CA THR A 23 -4.51 -5.98 6.37
C THR A 23 -5.74 -6.28 5.53
N HIS A 24 -6.34 -5.24 4.94
CA HIS A 24 -7.49 -5.38 4.06
C HIS A 24 -7.16 -5.62 2.57
N GLY A 25 -5.88 -5.83 2.24
CA GLY A 25 -5.46 -6.35 0.94
C GLY A 25 -4.83 -5.33 0.00
N LEU A 26 -4.34 -4.19 0.50
CA LEU A 26 -3.52 -3.29 -0.31
C LEU A 26 -2.25 -4.02 -0.77
N THR A 27 -2.02 -4.03 -2.08
CA THR A 27 -0.82 -4.64 -2.67
C THR A 27 0.11 -3.59 -3.27
N LEU A 28 1.36 -4.01 -3.50
CA LEU A 28 2.36 -3.17 -4.16
C LEU A 28 1.94 -2.75 -5.58
N SER A 29 1.28 -3.64 -6.32
CA SER A 29 0.82 -3.33 -7.67
C SER A 29 -0.27 -2.25 -7.68
N MET A 30 -1.21 -2.30 -6.72
CA MET A 30 -2.25 -1.27 -6.56
C MET A 30 -1.64 0.11 -6.32
N LEU A 31 -0.69 0.21 -5.36
CA LEU A 31 -0.02 1.49 -5.08
C LEU A 31 0.79 1.98 -6.28
N LYS A 32 1.52 1.09 -6.96
CA LYS A 32 2.33 1.46 -8.13
C LYS A 32 1.46 1.98 -9.28
N SER A 33 0.36 1.30 -9.60
CA SER A 33 -0.58 1.75 -10.65
C SER A 33 -1.17 3.11 -10.32
N TYR A 34 -1.63 3.31 -9.07
CA TYR A 34 -2.17 4.59 -8.64
C TYR A 34 -1.16 5.74 -8.78
N LEU A 35 0.07 5.53 -8.30
CA LEU A 35 1.12 6.55 -8.37
C LEU A 35 1.49 6.92 -9.80
N GLN A 36 1.46 5.95 -10.72
CA GLN A 36 1.70 6.15 -12.15
C GLN A 36 0.55 6.87 -12.85
N GLU A 37 -0.70 6.50 -12.55
CA GLU A 37 -1.91 7.12 -13.12
C GLU A 37 -2.06 8.59 -12.71
N HIS A 38 -1.60 8.93 -11.51
CA HIS A 38 -1.68 10.28 -10.95
C HIS A 38 -0.39 11.11 -11.16
N ASP A 39 0.55 10.62 -11.96
CA ASP A 39 1.80 11.31 -12.35
C ASP A 39 2.59 11.87 -11.15
N TYR A 40 2.67 11.10 -10.06
CA TYR A 40 3.48 11.48 -8.90
C TYR A 40 4.97 11.55 -9.27
N ASP A 41 5.73 12.41 -8.59
CA ASP A 41 7.18 12.50 -8.76
C ASP A 41 7.87 11.14 -8.58
N ARG A 42 8.80 10.79 -9.47
CA ARG A 42 9.43 9.45 -9.48
C ARG A 42 10.17 9.10 -8.20
N ASP A 43 10.78 10.08 -7.53
CA ASP A 43 11.48 9.84 -6.27
C ASP A 43 10.48 9.61 -5.13
N LEU A 44 9.34 10.32 -5.15
CA LEU A 44 8.23 10.04 -4.25
C LEU A 44 7.63 8.65 -4.52
N GLN A 45 7.39 8.29 -5.78
CA GLN A 45 6.88 6.95 -6.13
C GLN A 45 7.80 5.85 -5.59
N TYR A 46 9.11 5.99 -5.83
CA TYR A 46 10.11 5.03 -5.36
C TYR A 46 10.10 4.89 -3.84
N ARG A 47 10.07 6.00 -3.10
CA ARG A 47 10.03 6.01 -1.63
C ARG A 47 8.79 5.30 -1.09
N MET A 48 7.63 5.58 -1.66
CA MET A 48 6.36 4.98 -1.22
C MET A 48 6.30 3.49 -1.52
N ILE A 49 6.70 3.08 -2.72
CA ILE A 49 6.78 1.66 -3.11
C ILE A 49 7.74 0.90 -2.19
N LYS A 50 8.93 1.47 -1.91
CA LYS A 50 9.90 0.86 -1.00
C LYS A 50 9.41 0.76 0.44
N THR A 51 8.60 1.71 0.88
CA THR A 51 7.99 1.69 2.21
C THR A 51 6.98 0.56 2.31
N LEU A 52 6.04 0.48 1.36
CA LEU A 52 5.04 -0.60 1.32
C LEU A 52 5.69 -1.99 1.19
N GLU A 53 6.76 -2.14 0.38
CA GLU A 53 7.52 -3.39 0.30
C GLU A 53 8.08 -3.84 1.66
N ARG A 54 8.54 -2.91 2.49
CA ARG A 54 9.09 -3.22 3.82
C ARG A 54 7.99 -3.58 4.79
N GLU A 55 6.89 -2.86 4.78
CA GLU A 55 5.73 -3.11 5.65
C GLU A 55 5.10 -4.47 5.36
N LEU A 56 4.90 -4.81 4.08
CA LEU A 56 4.40 -6.12 3.66
C LEU A 56 5.33 -7.25 4.13
N LYS A 57 6.66 -7.07 4.04
CA LYS A 57 7.64 -8.05 4.53
C LYS A 57 7.62 -8.19 6.05
N ALA A 58 7.46 -7.09 6.78
CA ALA A 58 7.37 -7.12 8.24
C ALA A 58 6.13 -7.92 8.68
N MET A 59 4.96 -7.57 8.15
CA MET A 59 3.70 -8.24 8.51
C MET A 59 3.65 -9.72 8.12
N ASN A 60 4.35 -10.13 7.07
CA ASN A 60 4.47 -11.55 6.72
C ASN A 60 5.36 -12.31 7.72
N LYS A 61 6.46 -11.71 8.20
CA LYS A 61 7.32 -12.32 9.21
C LYS A 61 6.60 -12.51 10.55
N ASP A 62 5.77 -11.56 10.95
CA ASP A 62 4.95 -11.65 12.17
C ASP A 62 3.91 -12.78 12.11
N LYS A 63 3.49 -13.23 10.93
CA LYS A 63 2.55 -14.36 10.76
C LYS A 63 3.23 -15.73 10.78
N GLU A 64 4.55 -15.78 10.63
CA GLU A 64 5.34 -17.01 10.62
C GLU A 64 6.01 -17.31 11.98
N SER A 65 5.84 -16.44 12.98
CA SER A 65 6.35 -16.60 14.36
C SER A 65 5.26 -17.06 15.32
#